data_AF-A0A7S3AKY8-F1
#
_entry.id   AF-A0A7S3AKY8-F1
#
_cell.length_a   1.000
_cell.length_b   1.000
_cell.length_c   1.000
_cell.angle_alpha   90.00
_cell.angle_beta   90.00
_cell.angle_gamma   90.00
#
_symmetry.space_group_name_H-M   'P 1'
#
loop_
_entity.id
_entity.type
_entity.pdbx_description
1 polymer ?
#
loop_
_entity_poly.entity_id
_entity_poly.type
_entity_poly.pdbx_seq_one_letter_code
_entity_poly.pdbx_strand_id
1 'polypeptide(L)'
;MAASQLSRMLSELRQRCPHLSPTIIPRGFTDSEKSTALLALCRDTAERQSLTETLSRARVATDGRCALTGQQLGADELHIVSMWVVDPERHAFCIQGLVVVCKQVALLMQVRYLLERFTRGTADTTELTELAIFFCRVNGEISRCDDPFEARLWLQECVNLAYACMVLASSLGAWQVLGPADQSLDGTVSTADLADTMFRGGAQPDTSITENRHTAPGSKGTRSSGKKRART
;
A
#
# COMPACT_ATOMS: atom_id res chain seq x y z
N MET A 1 -2.59 22.83 17.06
CA MET A 1 -3.49 22.98 15.89
C MET A 1 -3.02 22.21 14.67
N ALA A 2 -1.75 22.33 14.25
CA ALA A 2 -1.24 21.62 13.08
C ALA A 2 -1.20 20.07 13.25
N ALA A 3 -0.77 19.55 14.41
CA ALA A 3 -0.80 18.10 14.68
C ALA A 3 -2.23 17.51 14.60
N SER A 4 -3.21 18.17 15.22
CA SER A 4 -4.63 17.76 15.13
C SER A 4 -5.22 17.87 13.72
N GLN A 5 -4.67 18.73 12.86
CA GLN A 5 -5.05 18.78 11.45
C GLN A 5 -4.46 17.60 10.68
N LEU A 6 -3.18 17.29 10.91
CA LEU A 6 -2.51 16.14 10.31
C LEU A 6 -3.22 14.83 10.68
N SER A 7 -3.59 14.62 11.96
CA SER A 7 -4.33 13.43 12.39
C SER A 7 -5.66 13.28 11.65
N ARG A 8 -6.40 14.37 11.44
CA ARG A 8 -7.66 14.35 10.68
C ARG A 8 -7.44 13.99 9.21
N MET A 9 -6.41 14.56 8.58
CA MET A 9 -6.08 14.27 7.18
C MET A 9 -5.60 12.82 6.98
N LEU A 10 -4.82 12.29 7.91
CA LEU A 10 -4.42 10.88 7.92
C LEU A 10 -5.62 9.94 8.10
N SER A 11 -6.56 10.31 8.98
CA SER A 11 -7.81 9.56 9.16
C SER A 11 -8.65 9.56 7.88
N GLU A 12 -8.83 10.71 7.25
CA GLU A 12 -9.55 10.85 5.98
C GLU A 12 -8.89 10.00 4.88
N LEU A 13 -7.55 10.03 4.78
CA LEU A 13 -6.81 9.23 3.80
C LEU A 13 -7.05 7.73 3.98
N ARG A 14 -7.03 7.24 5.23
CA ARG A 14 -7.32 5.84 5.55
C ARG A 14 -8.76 5.46 5.27
N GLN A 15 -9.72 6.37 5.52
CA GLN A 15 -11.13 6.12 5.22
C GLN A 15 -11.40 6.03 3.72
N ARG A 16 -10.80 6.94 2.93
CA ARG A 16 -10.93 6.90 1.46
C ARG A 16 -10.26 5.69 0.84
N CYS A 17 -9.09 5.35 1.35
CA CYS A 17 -8.19 4.40 0.70
C CYS A 17 -7.79 3.30 1.71
N PRO A 18 -8.76 2.46 2.17
CA PRO A 18 -8.61 1.57 3.34
C PRO A 18 -7.72 0.35 3.09
N HIS A 19 -7.57 -0.07 1.84
CA HIS A 19 -6.77 -1.25 1.48
C HIS A 19 -5.37 -0.85 0.98
N LEU A 20 -5.31 0.19 0.15
CA LEU A 20 -4.07 0.70 -0.43
C LEU A 20 -4.11 2.22 -0.42
N SER A 21 -3.23 2.83 0.37
CA SER A 21 -3.06 4.28 0.42
C SER A 21 -1.65 4.69 -0.06
N PRO A 22 -1.52 5.82 -0.77
CA PRO A 22 -0.22 6.42 -1.02
C PRO A 22 0.50 6.67 0.31
N THR A 23 1.72 6.16 0.45
CA THR A 23 2.40 6.10 1.74
C THR A 23 3.17 7.38 2.01
N ILE A 24 3.04 7.89 3.23
CA ILE A 24 3.81 9.02 3.73
C ILE A 24 5.08 8.46 4.34
N ILE A 25 6.18 8.57 3.60
CA ILE A 25 7.49 8.05 4.01
C ILE A 25 8.36 9.21 4.51
N PRO A 26 9.10 9.06 5.63
CA PRO A 26 10.01 10.09 6.11
C PRO A 26 11.03 10.50 5.04
N ARG A 27 11.42 11.78 5.05
CA ARG A 27 12.37 12.32 4.05
C ARG A 27 13.73 11.61 4.16
N GLY A 28 14.29 11.22 3.01
CA GLY A 28 15.55 10.46 2.93
C GLY A 28 15.36 8.95 2.93
N PHE A 29 14.15 8.48 3.23
CA PHE A 29 13.75 7.09 3.18
C PHE A 29 12.83 6.96 1.95
N THR A 30 13.31 6.36 0.86
CA THR A 30 12.50 6.18 -0.35
C THR A 30 12.65 4.77 -0.89
N ASP A 31 11.52 4.19 -1.31
CA ASP A 31 11.47 2.87 -1.94
C ASP A 31 11.70 2.94 -3.47
N SER A 32 11.95 4.14 -4.01
CA SER A 32 11.84 4.47 -5.45
C SER A 32 12.86 3.81 -6.40
N GLU A 33 14.08 3.48 -5.96
CA GLU A 33 15.11 2.97 -6.89
C GLU A 33 15.55 1.53 -6.65
N LYS A 34 15.40 1.00 -5.43
CA LYS A 34 15.88 -0.36 -5.09
C LYS A 34 15.03 -1.09 -4.05
N SER A 35 13.80 -0.62 -3.80
CA SER A 35 12.87 -1.29 -2.90
C SER A 35 13.47 -1.56 -1.52
N THR A 36 13.86 -0.51 -0.81
CA THR A 36 13.71 -0.41 0.66
C THR A 36 14.23 0.94 1.17
N ALA A 37 13.34 1.73 1.75
CA ALA A 37 13.62 2.83 2.67
C ALA A 37 14.66 2.44 3.73
N LEU A 38 14.68 1.17 4.13
CA LEU A 38 15.63 0.61 5.08
C LEU A 38 17.10 0.71 4.65
N LEU A 39 17.43 0.72 3.36
CA LEU A 39 18.83 0.86 2.93
C LEU A 39 19.46 2.19 3.37
N ALA A 40 18.63 3.22 3.59
CA ALA A 40 19.07 4.50 4.14
C ALA A 40 19.42 4.44 5.63
N LEU A 41 18.95 3.40 6.36
CA LEU A 41 19.27 3.16 7.78
C LEU A 41 20.56 2.35 7.97
N CYS A 42 21.05 1.67 6.92
CA CYS A 42 22.27 0.88 7.04
C CYS A 42 23.49 1.76 7.29
N ARG A 43 24.29 1.37 8.28
CA ARG A 43 25.48 2.10 8.75
C ARG A 43 26.67 1.93 7.82
N ASP A 44 26.82 0.75 7.25
CA ASP A 44 27.96 0.39 6.42
C ASP A 44 27.58 -0.56 5.28
N THR A 45 28.56 -0.86 4.43
CA THR A 45 28.40 -1.74 3.26
C THR A 45 28.07 -3.18 3.66
N ALA A 46 28.59 -3.67 4.78
CA ALA A 46 28.34 -5.04 5.23
C ALA A 46 26.89 -5.20 5.69
N GLU A 47 26.35 -4.22 6.43
CA GLU A 47 24.94 -4.17 6.82
C GLU A 47 24.03 -4.05 5.59
N ARG A 48 24.40 -3.24 4.59
CA ARG A 48 23.65 -3.14 3.32
C ARG A 48 23.59 -4.47 2.58
N GLN A 49 24.71 -5.21 2.54
CA GLN A 49 24.76 -6.52 1.91
C GLN A 49 23.89 -7.53 2.68
N SER A 50 24.02 -7.57 4.00
CA SER A 50 23.20 -8.44 4.86
C SER A 50 21.69 -8.16 4.73
N LEU A 51 21.31 -6.88 4.68
CA LEU A 51 19.92 -6.48 4.42
C LEU A 51 19.46 -6.96 3.03
N THR A 52 20.28 -6.74 1.99
CA THR A 52 19.95 -7.16 0.62
C THR A 52 19.71 -8.67 0.52
N GLU A 53 20.55 -9.47 1.18
CA GLU A 53 20.38 -10.93 1.24
C GLU A 53 19.09 -11.32 1.98
N THR A 54 18.79 -10.64 3.09
CA THR A 54 17.56 -10.85 3.86
C THR A 54 16.31 -10.54 3.04
N LEU A 55 16.32 -9.41 2.32
CA LEU A 55 15.26 -8.99 1.42
C LEU A 55 15.07 -9.96 0.24
N SER A 56 16.17 -10.44 -0.34
CA SER A 56 16.14 -11.44 -1.41
C SER A 56 15.49 -12.75 -0.94
N ARG A 57 15.92 -13.27 0.22
CA ARG A 57 15.30 -14.46 0.84
C ARG A 57 13.82 -14.27 1.12
N ALA A 58 13.44 -13.11 1.67
CA ALA A 58 12.06 -12.79 1.96
C ALA A 58 11.20 -12.80 0.69
N ARG A 59 11.70 -12.24 -0.42
CA ARG A 59 11.01 -12.26 -1.71
C ARG A 59 10.75 -13.68 -2.21
N VAL A 60 11.77 -14.54 -2.17
CA VAL A 60 11.65 -15.96 -2.58
C VAL A 60 10.67 -16.72 -1.69
N ALA A 61 10.63 -16.41 -0.39
CA ALA A 61 9.74 -17.07 0.56
C ALA A 61 8.24 -16.78 0.33
N THR A 62 7.88 -15.78 -0.47
CA THR A 62 6.47 -15.40 -0.71
C THR A 62 5.73 -16.23 -1.77
N ASP A 63 6.35 -17.29 -2.31
CA ASP A 63 5.76 -18.14 -3.36
C ASP A 63 5.30 -17.34 -4.60
N GLY A 64 5.96 -16.22 -4.87
CA GLY A 64 5.62 -15.35 -5.98
C GLY A 64 4.32 -14.55 -5.80
N ARG A 65 3.76 -14.41 -4.59
CA ARG A 65 2.47 -13.73 -4.38
C ARG A 65 2.62 -12.30 -3.89
N CYS A 66 1.86 -11.38 -4.49
CA CYS A 66 1.68 -10.03 -3.97
C CYS A 66 0.81 -10.07 -2.70
N ALA A 67 1.33 -9.54 -1.58
CA ALA A 67 0.63 -9.56 -0.29
C ALA A 67 -0.68 -8.78 -0.28
N LEU A 68 -0.79 -7.69 -1.07
CA LEU A 68 -1.96 -6.82 -1.08
C LEU A 68 -3.03 -7.20 -2.11
N THR A 69 -2.68 -7.96 -3.16
CA THR A 69 -3.64 -8.36 -4.20
C THR A 69 -3.83 -9.86 -4.35
N GLY A 70 -2.96 -10.67 -3.74
CA GLY A 70 -2.94 -12.12 -3.87
C GLY A 70 -2.47 -12.62 -5.25
N GLN A 71 -2.12 -11.72 -6.18
CA GLN A 71 -1.70 -12.09 -7.53
C GLN A 71 -0.36 -12.84 -7.50
N GLN A 72 -0.29 -13.96 -8.22
CA GLN A 72 0.95 -14.70 -8.43
C GLN A 72 1.72 -14.12 -9.63
N LEU A 73 3.00 -13.85 -9.42
CA LEU A 73 3.89 -13.08 -10.28
C LEU A 73 5.30 -13.70 -10.27
N GLY A 74 6.12 -13.33 -11.25
CA GLY A 74 7.53 -13.68 -11.25
C GLY A 74 8.28 -12.96 -10.11
N ALA A 75 9.37 -13.56 -9.62
CA ALA A 75 10.19 -12.95 -8.55
C ALA A 75 10.74 -11.56 -8.92
N ASP A 76 10.96 -11.30 -10.22
CA ASP A 76 11.44 -10.01 -10.74
C ASP A 76 10.35 -8.92 -10.77
N GLU A 77 9.07 -9.29 -10.64
CA GLU A 77 7.92 -8.38 -10.62
C GLU A 77 7.48 -8.02 -9.19
N LEU A 78 8.10 -8.65 -8.20
CA LEU A 78 7.85 -8.43 -6.78
C LEU A 78 8.86 -7.46 -6.19
N HIS A 79 8.33 -6.52 -5.41
CA HIS A 79 9.05 -5.46 -4.73
C HIS A 79 8.79 -5.55 -3.23
N ILE A 80 9.77 -5.15 -2.43
CA ILE A 80 9.58 -5.02 -0.99
C ILE A 80 9.34 -3.54 -0.69
N VAL A 81 8.24 -3.26 0.02
CA VAL A 81 7.87 -1.90 0.42
C VAL A 81 7.76 -1.83 1.94
N SER A 82 8.19 -0.70 2.47
CA SER A 82 8.11 -0.39 3.89
C SER A 82 6.77 0.26 4.25
N MET A 83 6.09 -0.28 5.26
CA MET A 83 4.82 0.25 5.74
C MET A 83 5.08 1.23 6.88
N TRP A 84 4.71 2.49 6.71
CA TRP A 84 4.92 3.54 7.70
C TRP A 84 3.60 4.06 8.25
N VAL A 85 3.59 4.33 9.55
CA VAL A 85 2.53 5.09 10.23
C VAL A 85 3.12 6.40 10.72
N VAL A 86 2.39 7.48 10.47
CA VAL A 86 2.69 8.80 11.01
C VAL A 86 1.90 8.97 12.30
N ASP A 87 2.59 9.28 13.39
CA ASP A 87 2.01 9.62 14.69
C ASP A 87 2.28 11.11 14.98
N PRO A 88 1.29 12.00 14.72
CA PRO A 88 1.45 13.43 14.95
C PRO A 88 1.53 13.82 16.42
N GLU A 89 1.03 12.98 17.34
CA GLU A 89 1.04 13.29 18.78
C GLU A 89 2.43 13.04 19.36
N ARG A 90 3.09 11.97 18.91
CA ARG A 90 4.46 11.62 19.29
C ARG A 90 5.53 12.27 18.42
N HIS A 91 5.13 12.97 17.35
CA HIS A 91 6.03 13.43 16.28
C HIS A 91 6.95 12.29 15.79
N ALA A 92 6.35 11.14 15.48
CA ALA A 92 7.08 9.94 15.08
C ALA A 92 6.61 9.37 13.73
N PHE A 93 7.57 8.88 12.93
CA PHE A 93 7.34 7.96 11.83
C PHE A 93 7.68 6.56 12.32
N CYS A 94 6.68 5.69 12.42
CA CYS A 94 6.83 4.32 12.90
C CYS A 94 6.76 3.35 11.73
N ILE A 95 7.83 2.62 11.44
CA ILE A 95 7.75 1.50 10.50
C ILE A 95 6.98 0.36 11.17
N GLN A 96 5.92 -0.10 10.52
CA GLN A 96 5.06 -1.18 10.99
C GLN A 96 5.52 -2.54 10.47
N GLY A 97 6.10 -2.57 9.28
CA GLY A 97 6.55 -3.82 8.67
C GLY A 97 7.04 -3.66 7.24
N LEU A 98 7.39 -4.79 6.64
CA LEU A 98 7.76 -4.91 5.24
C LEU A 98 6.78 -5.83 4.54
N VAL A 99 6.35 -5.45 3.35
CA VAL A 99 5.42 -6.23 2.53
C VAL A 99 6.01 -6.48 1.16
N VAL A 100 5.80 -7.69 0.64
CA VAL A 100 6.15 -8.05 -0.74
C VAL A 100 4.95 -7.79 -1.63
N VAL A 101 5.12 -6.90 -2.61
CA VAL A 101 4.02 -6.39 -3.43
C VAL A 101 4.40 -6.37 -4.90
N CYS A 102 3.41 -6.35 -5.78
CA CYS A 102 3.66 -6.18 -7.21
C CYS A 102 4.14 -4.76 -7.53
N LYS A 103 4.75 -4.60 -8.71
CA LYS A 103 5.20 -3.30 -9.22
C LYS A 103 4.13 -2.21 -9.16
N GLN A 104 2.89 -2.50 -9.54
CA GLN A 104 1.80 -1.52 -9.53
C GLN A 104 1.52 -0.97 -8.12
N VAL A 105 1.46 -1.86 -7.13
CA VAL A 105 1.30 -1.47 -5.72
C VAL A 105 2.49 -0.64 -5.24
N ALA A 106 3.72 -1.07 -5.56
CA ALA A 106 4.92 -0.34 -5.19
C ALA A 106 4.95 1.08 -5.79
N LEU A 107 4.44 1.27 -7.00
CA LEU A 107 4.28 2.59 -7.63
C LEU A 107 3.17 3.41 -6.95
N LEU A 108 2.04 2.78 -6.60
CA LEU A 108 0.92 3.45 -5.94
C LEU A 108 1.26 3.97 -4.53
N MET A 109 2.22 3.34 -3.86
CA MET A 109 2.71 3.79 -2.56
C MET A 109 3.66 5.00 -2.66
N GLN A 110 4.18 5.32 -3.86
CA GLN A 110 5.12 6.42 -4.08
C GLN A 110 4.41 7.74 -4.43
N VAL A 111 4.05 8.51 -3.41
CA VAL A 111 3.38 9.82 -3.57
C VAL A 111 4.10 10.74 -4.55
N ARG A 112 5.43 10.86 -4.44
CA ARG A 112 6.23 11.74 -5.33
C ARG A 112 6.19 11.31 -6.79
N TYR A 113 6.30 10.00 -7.05
CA TYR A 113 6.22 9.45 -8.40
C TYR A 113 4.87 9.80 -9.04
N LEU A 114 3.77 9.60 -8.31
CA LEU A 114 2.43 9.88 -8.80
C LEU A 114 2.22 11.38 -9.07
N LEU A 115 2.66 12.26 -8.17
CA LEU A 115 2.57 13.72 -8.36
C LEU A 115 3.32 14.19 -9.60
N GLU A 116 4.54 13.69 -9.81
CA GLU A 116 5.32 14.03 -11.02
C GLU A 116 4.60 13.58 -12.29
N ARG A 117 3.93 12.42 -12.26
CA ARG A 117 3.14 11.93 -13.39
C ARG A 117 1.85 12.72 -13.63
N PHE A 118 1.16 13.16 -12.58
CA PHE A 118 -0.01 14.03 -12.72
C PHE A 118 0.34 15.42 -13.27
N THR A 119 1.56 15.91 -13.02
CA THR A 119 2.01 17.24 -13.46
C THR A 119 2.68 17.25 -14.82
N ARG A 120 3.27 16.13 -15.28
CA ARG A 120 3.83 15.99 -16.63
C ARG A 120 2.70 15.78 -17.64
N GLY A 121 2.44 16.82 -18.44
CA GLY A 121 1.42 16.77 -19.49
C GLY A 121 1.70 15.66 -20.53
N THR A 122 0.80 14.69 -20.60
CA THR A 122 0.49 13.80 -21.74
C THR A 122 1.32 12.54 -22.04
N ALA A 123 2.59 12.41 -21.64
CA ALA A 123 3.39 11.25 -22.10
C ALA A 123 3.03 9.89 -21.46
N ASP A 124 2.46 9.89 -20.25
CA ASP A 124 2.27 8.67 -19.44
C ASP A 124 0.80 8.41 -19.05
N THR A 125 -0.16 8.89 -19.85
CA THR A 125 -1.59 8.83 -19.49
C THR A 125 -2.12 7.41 -19.39
N THR A 126 -1.63 6.47 -20.20
CA THR A 126 -2.11 5.07 -20.18
C THR A 126 -1.68 4.35 -18.91
N GLU A 127 -0.39 4.35 -18.56
CA GLU A 127 0.11 3.73 -17.33
C GLU A 127 -0.56 4.34 -16.09
N LEU A 128 -0.73 5.67 -16.06
CA LEU A 128 -1.42 6.33 -14.96
C LEU A 128 -2.91 5.95 -14.86
N THR A 129 -3.57 5.73 -16.00
CA THR A 129 -4.96 5.24 -16.04
C THR A 129 -5.06 3.82 -15.52
N GLU A 130 -4.15 2.94 -15.94
CA GLU A 130 -4.10 1.55 -15.47
C GLU A 130 -3.85 1.47 -13.96
N LEU A 131 -2.91 2.27 -13.44
CA LEU A 131 -2.66 2.40 -12.01
C LEU A 131 -3.89 2.91 -11.26
N ALA A 132 -4.62 3.88 -11.81
CA ALA A 132 -5.83 4.42 -11.21
C ALA A 132 -6.97 3.40 -11.15
N ILE A 133 -7.21 2.65 -12.23
CA ILE A 133 -8.21 1.57 -12.25
C ILE A 133 -7.83 0.47 -11.27
N PHE A 134 -6.55 0.09 -11.22
CA PHE A 134 -6.04 -0.89 -10.27
C PHE A 134 -6.25 -0.41 -8.82
N PHE A 135 -5.96 0.86 -8.54
CA PHE A 135 -6.17 1.49 -7.24
C PHE A 135 -7.65 1.47 -6.81
N CYS A 136 -8.57 1.80 -7.73
CA CYS A 136 -10.02 1.68 -7.52
C CYS A 136 -10.40 0.24 -7.13
N ARG A 137 -9.93 -0.74 -7.88
CA ARG A 137 -10.23 -2.15 -7.64
C ARG A 137 -9.74 -2.63 -6.28
N VAL A 138 -8.49 -2.32 -5.92
CA VAL A 138 -7.90 -2.76 -4.64
C VAL A 138 -8.64 -2.14 -3.46
N ASN A 139 -9.11 -0.90 -3.59
CA ASN A 139 -9.85 -0.22 -2.53
C ASN A 139 -11.36 -0.45 -2.55
N GLY A 140 -11.89 -1.30 -3.44
CA GLY A 140 -13.32 -1.64 -3.51
C GLY A 140 -14.21 -0.64 -4.24
N GLU A 141 -13.64 0.39 -4.87
CA GLU A 141 -14.38 1.41 -5.65
C GLU A 141 -14.65 0.94 -7.08
N ILE A 142 -15.37 -0.18 -7.23
CA ILE A 142 -15.58 -0.83 -8.53
C ILE A 142 -16.32 0.07 -9.52
N SER A 143 -17.29 0.88 -9.07
CA SER A 143 -18.03 1.81 -9.93
C SER A 143 -17.14 2.84 -10.64
N ARG A 144 -16.00 3.20 -10.06
CA ARG A 144 -15.04 4.13 -10.66
C ARG A 144 -14.15 3.45 -11.71
N CYS A 145 -14.08 2.12 -11.73
CA CYS A 145 -13.27 1.39 -12.70
C CYS A 145 -13.80 1.52 -14.14
N ASP A 146 -15.11 1.80 -14.30
CA ASP A 146 -15.78 1.91 -15.59
C ASP A 146 -15.56 3.28 -16.26
N ASP A 147 -15.10 4.28 -15.51
CA ASP A 147 -14.77 5.61 -16.01
C ASP A 147 -13.30 5.95 -15.70
N PRO A 148 -12.40 5.88 -16.71
CA PRO A 148 -10.99 6.24 -16.58
C PRO A 148 -10.73 7.64 -16.02
N PHE A 149 -11.61 8.61 -16.31
CA PHE A 149 -11.46 9.97 -15.80
C PHE A 149 -11.72 10.00 -14.29
N GLU A 150 -12.83 9.41 -13.84
CA GLU A 150 -13.18 9.32 -12.41
C GLU A 150 -12.16 8.51 -11.61
N ALA A 151 -11.66 7.40 -12.16
CA ALA A 151 -10.59 6.62 -11.52
C ALA A 151 -9.34 7.48 -11.29
N ARG A 152 -8.91 8.22 -12.32
CA ARG A 152 -7.73 9.11 -12.24
C ARG A 152 -7.95 10.26 -11.28
N LEU A 153 -9.11 10.91 -11.33
CA LEU A 153 -9.47 12.00 -10.43
C LEU A 153 -9.39 11.53 -8.98
N TRP A 154 -9.97 10.37 -8.69
CA TRP A 154 -9.97 9.80 -7.34
C TRP A 154 -8.56 9.43 -6.84
N LEU A 155 -7.73 8.80 -7.69
CA LEU A 155 -6.32 8.58 -7.35
C LEU A 155 -5.60 9.90 -7.08
N GLN A 156 -5.82 10.91 -7.93
CA GLN A 156 -5.21 12.25 -7.76
C GLN A 156 -5.63 12.89 -6.43
N GLU A 157 -6.88 12.76 -6.02
CA GLU A 157 -7.36 13.24 -4.71
C GLU A 157 -6.66 12.54 -3.53
N CYS A 158 -6.58 11.21 -3.52
CA CYS A 158 -5.88 10.47 -2.45
C CYS A 158 -4.37 10.83 -2.43
N VAL A 159 -3.74 11.01 -3.60
CA VAL A 159 -2.33 11.44 -3.70
C VAL A 159 -2.12 12.87 -3.21
N ASN A 160 -2.99 13.81 -3.58
CA ASN A 160 -2.93 15.19 -3.12
C ASN A 160 -3.09 15.27 -1.60
N LEU A 161 -4.00 14.48 -1.02
CA LEU A 161 -4.18 14.41 0.43
C LEU A 161 -2.93 13.84 1.12
N ALA A 162 -2.38 12.73 0.61
CA ALA A 162 -1.13 12.17 1.14
C ALA A 162 0.04 13.16 1.04
N TYR A 163 0.14 13.89 -0.07
CA TYR A 163 1.15 14.94 -0.24
C TYR A 163 0.96 16.09 0.74
N ALA A 164 -0.28 16.55 0.94
CA ALA A 164 -0.58 17.58 1.92
C ALA A 164 -0.21 17.14 3.35
N CYS A 165 -0.44 15.87 3.69
CA CYS A 165 0.06 15.28 4.94
C CYS A 165 1.60 15.29 5.01
N MET A 166 2.32 14.93 3.93
CA MET A 166 3.78 15.00 3.88
C MET A 166 4.30 16.43 4.12
N VAL A 167 3.68 17.43 3.48
CA VAL A 167 4.05 18.84 3.63
C VAL A 167 3.78 19.33 5.05
N LEU A 168 2.62 19.01 5.60
CA LEU A 168 2.25 19.40 6.97
C LEU A 168 3.13 18.70 8.02
N ALA A 169 3.45 17.42 7.82
CA ALA A 169 4.42 16.73 8.67
C ALA A 169 5.78 17.44 8.62
N SER A 170 6.25 17.80 7.44
CA SER A 170 7.53 18.51 7.27
C SER A 170 7.57 19.90 7.94
N SER A 171 6.42 20.55 8.15
CA SER A 171 6.35 21.86 8.83
C SER A 171 6.22 21.76 10.36
N LEU A 172 5.94 20.57 10.90
CA LEU A 172 5.81 20.32 12.34
C LEU A 172 7.15 20.17 13.07
N GLY A 173 8.27 20.13 12.35
CA GLY A 173 9.62 20.10 12.93
C GLY A 173 10.35 18.78 12.70
N ALA A 174 11.23 18.42 13.64
CA ALA A 174 11.99 17.17 13.59
C ALA A 174 11.13 16.01 14.07
N TRP A 175 11.10 14.93 13.29
CA TRP A 175 10.36 13.72 13.61
C TRP A 175 11.32 12.61 14.03
N GLN A 176 10.88 11.79 14.97
CA GLN A 176 11.57 10.55 15.34
C GLN A 176 11.28 9.46 14.32
N VAL A 177 12.24 8.57 14.07
CA VAL A 177 12.05 7.39 13.24
C VAL A 177 12.11 6.18 14.16
N LEU A 178 10.98 5.48 14.29
CA LEU A 178 10.79 4.39 15.24
C LEU A 178 10.55 3.07 14.51
N GLY A 179 11.00 1.99 15.13
CA GLY A 179 10.68 0.61 14.75
C GLY A 179 9.30 0.16 15.23
N PRO A 180 8.90 -1.09 14.93
CA PRO A 180 7.59 -1.64 15.28
C PRO A 180 7.33 -1.76 16.79
N ALA A 181 8.38 -1.80 17.59
CA ALA A 181 8.33 -1.88 19.05
C ALA A 181 8.70 -0.53 19.70
N ASP A 182 8.42 0.58 19.01
CA ASP A 182 8.70 1.95 19.44
C ASP A 182 10.18 2.27 19.73
N GLN A 183 11.08 1.40 19.28
CA GLN A 183 12.52 1.60 19.44
C GLN A 183 13.05 2.63 18.43
N SER A 184 13.98 3.49 18.85
CA SER A 184 14.64 4.43 17.96
C SER A 184 15.46 3.69 16.89
N LEU A 185 15.38 4.14 15.63
CA LEU A 185 16.17 3.60 14.51
C LEU A 185 17.40 4.46 14.19
N ASP A 186 17.92 5.19 15.18
CA ASP A 186 19.08 6.10 15.11
C ASP A 186 20.45 5.39 14.98
N GLY A 187 20.49 4.20 14.37
CA GLY A 187 21.72 3.43 14.13
C GLY A 187 22.11 2.48 15.27
N THR A 188 21.29 2.35 16.31
CA THR A 188 21.48 1.37 17.38
C THR A 188 21.01 -0.03 16.98
N VAL A 189 19.96 -0.12 16.15
CA VAL A 189 19.36 -1.38 15.70
C VAL A 189 19.95 -1.82 14.36
N SER A 190 20.29 -3.10 14.25
CA SER A 190 20.65 -3.72 12.97
C SER A 190 19.45 -3.75 12.02
N THR A 191 19.60 -3.13 10.86
CA THR A 191 18.54 -2.99 9.87
C THR A 191 18.18 -4.34 9.24
N ALA A 192 19.17 -5.23 9.10
CA ALA A 192 18.97 -6.59 8.61
C ALA A 192 18.17 -7.43 9.62
N ASP A 193 18.49 -7.33 10.92
CA ASP A 193 17.77 -8.05 11.98
C ASP A 193 16.34 -7.50 12.14
N LEU A 194 16.16 -6.19 11.98
CA LEU A 194 14.85 -5.56 11.94
C LEU A 194 13.99 -6.14 10.80
N ALA A 195 14.55 -6.23 9.59
CA ALA A 195 13.86 -6.80 8.44
C ALA A 195 13.54 -8.29 8.63
N ASP A 196 14.50 -9.09 9.11
CA ASP A 196 14.31 -10.52 9.39
C ASP A 196 13.22 -10.72 10.45
N THR A 197 13.20 -9.88 11.49
CA THR A 197 12.14 -9.90 12.52
C THR A 197 10.78 -9.56 11.94
N MET A 198 10.68 -8.57 11.06
CA MET A 198 9.41 -8.21 10.40
C MET A 198 8.87 -9.33 9.50
N PHE A 199 9.74 -10.07 8.82
CA PHE A 199 9.32 -11.20 7.98
C PHE A 199 9.04 -12.48 8.77
N ARG A 200 9.75 -12.74 9.88
CA ARG A 200 9.54 -13.93 10.73
C ARG A 200 8.42 -13.76 11.74
N GLY A 201 8.23 -12.55 12.24
CA GLY A 201 7.31 -12.23 13.35
C GLY A 201 5.83 -12.29 12.99
N GLY A 202 5.47 -12.58 11.75
CA GLY A 202 4.07 -12.72 11.34
C GLY A 202 3.24 -11.44 11.50
N ALA A 203 3.88 -10.27 11.67
CA ALA A 203 3.22 -8.98 11.52
C ALA A 203 2.92 -8.72 10.04
N GLN A 204 2.16 -9.62 9.41
CA GLN A 204 1.30 -9.17 8.33
C GLN A 204 0.39 -8.11 8.97
N PRO A 205 0.25 -6.92 8.36
CA PRO A 205 -0.80 -6.02 8.77
C PRO A 205 -2.10 -6.81 8.81
N ASP A 206 -2.88 -6.64 9.86
CA ASP A 206 -4.13 -7.37 10.07
C ASP A 206 -5.06 -7.08 8.88
N THR A 207 -5.03 -7.96 7.87
CA THR A 207 -5.89 -7.91 6.68
C THR A 207 -7.18 -8.69 6.93
N SER A 208 -7.57 -8.88 8.20
CA SER A 208 -8.83 -9.52 8.61
C SER A 208 -10.03 -8.68 8.18
N ILE A 209 -10.29 -8.72 6.88
CA ILE A 209 -11.47 -8.22 6.21
C ILE A 209 -12.36 -9.43 6.05
N THR A 210 -13.34 -9.47 6.95
CA THR A 210 -14.68 -10.03 6.79
C THR A 210 -14.90 -10.72 5.44
N GLU A 211 -14.95 -12.06 5.47
CA GLU A 211 -15.69 -12.82 4.48
C GLU A 211 -17.14 -12.31 4.46
N ASN A 212 -17.43 -11.31 3.64
CA ASN A 212 -18.81 -11.06 3.21
C ASN A 212 -19.19 -12.21 2.28
N ARG A 213 -19.57 -13.34 2.89
CA ARG A 213 -20.42 -14.35 2.26
C ARG A 213 -21.75 -13.67 1.94
N HIS A 214 -21.82 -13.01 0.79
CA HIS A 214 -23.09 -12.84 0.09
C HIS A 214 -23.56 -14.23 -0.30
N THR A 215 -24.32 -14.84 0.60
CA THR A 215 -25.24 -15.92 0.27
C THR A 215 -26.24 -15.36 -0.73
N ALA A 216 -26.10 -15.76 -1.99
CA ALA A 216 -27.08 -15.51 -3.02
C ALA A 216 -28.46 -16.01 -2.55
N PRO A 217 -29.55 -15.24 -2.73
CA PRO A 217 -30.87 -15.76 -2.49
C PRO A 217 -31.18 -16.83 -3.53
N GLY A 218 -31.48 -18.04 -3.05
CA GLY A 218 -31.71 -19.22 -3.85
C GLY A 218 -32.76 -19.01 -4.94
N SER A 219 -32.36 -19.34 -6.17
CA SER A 219 -33.27 -19.54 -7.30
C SER A 219 -34.14 -20.77 -7.02
N LYS A 220 -35.37 -20.54 -6.57
CA LYS A 220 -36.39 -21.58 -6.52
C LYS A 220 -36.76 -21.99 -7.94
N GLY A 221 -36.26 -23.15 -8.33
CA GLY A 221 -37.06 -24.27 -8.81
C GLY A 221 -37.99 -24.00 -9.98
N THR A 222 -37.48 -24.29 -11.17
CA THR A 222 -38.23 -24.84 -12.29
C THR A 222 -39.16 -25.97 -11.82
N ARG A 223 -40.46 -25.84 -12.09
CA ARG A 223 -41.38 -26.98 -12.19
C ARG A 223 -42.12 -26.89 -13.51
N SER A 224 -41.63 -27.68 -14.47
CA SER A 224 -42.41 -28.12 -15.61
C SER A 224 -43.43 -29.16 -15.14
N SER A 225 -44.67 -29.02 -15.58
CA SER A 225 -45.58 -30.16 -15.73
C SER A 225 -46.60 -29.79 -16.79
N GLY A 226 -46.44 -30.33 -17.99
CA GLY A 226 -47.49 -30.34 -18.99
C GLY A 226 -48.44 -31.50 -18.74
N LYS A 227 -49.74 -31.31 -18.93
CA LYS A 227 -50.63 -32.32 -19.54
C LYS A 227 -52.05 -31.78 -19.83
N LYS A 228 -52.33 -31.69 -21.13
CA LYS A 228 -53.47 -32.24 -21.89
C LYS A 228 -54.95 -31.90 -21.52
N ARG A 229 -55.67 -31.73 -22.65
CA ARG A 229 -57.12 -31.92 -22.98
C ARG A 229 -57.96 -30.65 -22.94
N ALA A 230 -58.98 -30.43 -23.78
CA ALA A 230 -59.45 -30.96 -25.07
C ALA A 230 -60.83 -30.31 -25.29
N ARG A 231 -61.16 -29.90 -26.54
CA ARG A 231 -62.52 -29.59 -27.07
C ARG A 231 -63.29 -28.47 -26.32
N THR A 232 -63.93 -27.53 -26.98
CA THR A 232 -64.96 -27.68 -28.04
C THR A 232 -65.00 -26.41 -28.88
#